data_AF-A0A1X2LH25-F1
#
_entry.id   AF-A0A1X2LH25-F1
#
_cell.length_a   1.000
_cell.length_b   1.000
_cell.length_c   1.000
_cell.angle_alpha   90.00
_cell.angle_beta   90.00
_cell.angle_gamma   90.00
#
_symmetry.space_group_name_H-M   'P 1'
#
loop_
_entity.id
_entity.type
_entity.pdbx_description
1 polymer ?
#
loop_
_entity_poly.entity_id
_entity_poly.type
_entity_poly.pdbx_seq_one_letter_code
_entity_poly.pdbx_strand_id
1 'polypeptide(L)'
;MVAGALAGLHVHGHSPSWAALYPGARVVGLPTYAFQHRRYWVDPAARVDVGAAGLDRPEHPLLGAVTELADQDQIVLSGRLSGSVHRWLAGHQVGDTVVLPATGFIDLVLHAGEHTGCPVIDELVLAAPLVLAADVATDLQISVAAADPDGRRAFSVHARTGEHPHQRSTWVLHATGTLSNPPSTAPPARAIPGGQVLTPVDHNGFYEELAHHGLRYSGAFCALHSLGNDPTDADIICAEVALPADVDTDGYGIHPALLDAAL
;
A
#
# COMPACT_ATOMS: atom_id res chain seq x y z
N MET A 1 47.23 36.21 39.43
CA MET A 1 47.65 34.85 39.04
C MET A 1 47.34 34.65 37.56
N VAL A 2 48.36 34.40 36.72
CA VAL A 2 48.28 34.39 35.24
C VAL A 2 47.18 33.44 34.69
N ALA A 3 46.95 32.30 35.37
CA ALA A 3 45.90 31.36 35.00
C ALA A 3 44.48 31.96 35.01
N GLY A 4 44.19 32.87 35.95
CA GLY A 4 42.88 33.53 36.04
C GLY A 4 42.63 34.50 34.88
N ALA A 5 43.68 35.21 34.43
CA ALA A 5 43.59 36.10 33.28
C ALA A 5 43.36 35.32 31.97
N LEU A 6 44.05 34.19 31.79
CA LEU A 6 43.88 33.30 30.63
C LEU A 6 42.49 32.66 30.59
N ALA A 7 41.97 32.23 31.74
CA ALA A 7 40.61 31.71 31.85
C ALA A 7 39.56 32.78 31.50
N GLY A 8 39.76 34.00 32.00
CA GLY A 8 38.91 35.14 31.66
C GLY A 8 38.87 35.42 30.15
N LEU A 9 40.04 35.44 29.50
CA LEU A 9 40.16 35.64 28.05
C LEU A 9 39.41 34.56 27.26
N HIS A 10 39.60 33.28 27.63
CA HIS A 10 38.98 32.13 26.96
C HIS A 10 37.45 32.12 27.06
N VAL A 11 36.90 32.40 28.24
CA VAL A 11 35.44 32.48 28.46
C VAL A 11 34.81 33.64 27.68
N HIS A 12 35.55 34.71 27.41
CA HIS A 12 35.10 35.83 26.57
C HIS A 12 35.35 35.57 25.06
N GLY A 13 35.60 34.32 24.65
CA GLY A 13 35.69 33.92 23.24
C GLY A 13 37.08 34.07 22.61
N HIS A 14 38.09 34.46 23.38
CA HIS A 14 39.46 34.59 22.89
C HIS A 14 40.29 33.41 23.37
N SER A 15 40.57 32.45 22.48
CA SER A 15 41.40 31.30 22.82
C SER A 15 42.88 31.68 22.75
N PRO A 16 43.66 31.54 23.84
CA PRO A 16 45.10 31.78 23.80
C PRO A 16 45.81 30.72 22.93
N SER A 17 47.03 31.03 22.49
CA SER A 17 47.86 30.04 21.80
C SER A 17 48.34 28.97 22.79
N TRP A 18 47.54 27.91 22.97
CA TRP A 18 47.82 26.82 23.89
C TRP A 18 49.14 26.11 23.58
N ALA A 19 49.54 26.06 22.30
CA ALA A 19 50.81 25.50 21.86
C ALA A 19 52.03 26.31 22.34
N ALA A 20 51.90 27.65 22.45
CA ALA A 20 52.95 28.50 23.00
C ALA A 20 53.04 28.42 24.52
N LEU A 21 51.91 28.16 25.19
CA LEU A 21 51.83 28.02 26.65
C LEU A 21 52.31 26.65 27.15
N TYR A 22 52.14 25.60 26.35
CA TYR A 22 52.47 24.21 26.72
C TYR A 22 53.29 23.50 25.63
N PRO A 23 54.55 23.90 25.39
CA PRO A 23 55.42 23.23 24.43
C PRO A 23 55.70 21.78 24.87
N GLY A 24 55.45 20.82 23.98
CA GLY A 24 55.66 19.38 24.26
C GLY A 24 54.49 18.65 24.93
N ALA A 25 53.35 19.30 25.16
CA ALA A 25 52.15 18.64 25.65
C ALA A 25 51.56 17.66 24.63
N ARG A 26 50.97 16.57 25.12
CA ARG A 26 50.26 15.58 24.30
C ARG A 26 48.75 15.82 24.33
N VAL A 27 48.10 15.66 23.19
CA VAL A 27 46.63 15.64 23.10
C VAL A 27 46.12 14.33 23.67
N VAL A 28 45.10 14.40 24.53
CA VAL A 28 44.44 13.23 25.12
C VAL A 28 42.96 13.23 24.73
N GLY A 29 42.37 12.05 24.60
CA GLY A 29 40.93 11.92 24.40
C GLY A 29 40.18 12.41 25.64
N LEU A 30 39.26 13.35 25.44
CA LEU A 30 38.34 13.80 26.48
C LEU A 30 36.97 13.16 26.25
N PRO A 31 36.12 13.05 27.30
CA PRO A 31 34.71 12.72 27.11
C PRO A 31 34.09 13.60 26.02
N THR A 32 33.20 13.02 25.22
CA THR A 32 32.52 13.75 24.15
C THR A 32 31.64 14.85 24.72
N TYR A 33 31.35 15.86 23.90
CA TYR A 33 30.43 16.92 24.25
C TYR A 33 29.08 16.33 24.71
N ALA A 34 28.59 16.77 25.86
CA ALA A 34 27.30 16.35 26.39
C ALA A 34 26.18 17.05 25.59
N PHE A 35 25.85 16.51 24.42
CA PHE A 35 24.74 17.01 23.62
C PHE A 35 23.46 17.05 24.45
N GLN A 36 22.67 18.11 24.27
CA GLN A 36 21.36 18.19 24.87
C GLN A 36 20.43 17.20 24.15
N HIS A 37 20.16 16.06 24.77
CA HIS A 37 19.29 15.03 24.19
C HIS A 37 17.83 15.46 24.31
N ARG A 38 17.35 16.19 23.31
CA ARG A 38 15.93 16.44 23.09
C ARG A 38 15.45 15.59 21.92
N ARG A 39 14.35 14.88 22.14
CA ARG A 39 13.69 14.08 21.11
C ARG A 39 12.99 15.04 20.15
N TYR A 40 13.55 15.17 18.95
CA TYR A 40 12.93 15.88 17.83
C TYR A 40 12.58 14.85 16.77
N TRP A 41 11.33 14.38 16.80
CA TRP A 41 10.79 13.41 15.85
C TRP A 41 9.47 13.94 15.30
N VAL A 42 9.16 13.65 14.04
CA VAL A 42 7.80 13.83 13.52
C VAL A 42 7.01 12.62 13.98
N ASP A 43 6.10 12.80 14.93
CA ASP A 43 5.18 11.72 15.28
C ASP A 43 4.28 11.47 14.05
N PRO A 44 4.15 10.22 13.57
CA PRO A 44 3.19 9.92 12.52
C PRO A 44 1.83 10.38 13.01
N ALA A 45 1.07 11.08 12.15
CA ALA A 45 -0.26 11.57 12.49
C ALA A 45 -1.05 10.41 13.12
N ALA A 46 -1.57 10.62 14.33
CA ALA A 46 -2.36 9.61 15.01
C ALA A 46 -3.46 9.14 14.04
N ARG A 47 -3.49 7.83 13.77
CA ARG A 47 -4.58 7.20 13.01
C ARG A 47 -5.88 7.68 13.65
N VAL A 48 -6.72 8.37 12.88
CA VAL A 48 -7.99 8.92 13.37
C VAL A 48 -8.79 7.78 13.99
N ASP A 49 -9.17 7.94 15.26
CA ASP A 49 -10.04 6.99 15.96
C ASP A 49 -11.47 7.20 15.45
N VAL A 50 -11.88 6.32 14.52
CA VAL A 50 -13.23 6.33 13.95
C VAL A 50 -14.28 5.77 14.91
N GLY A 51 -13.85 5.11 16.00
CA GLY A 51 -14.74 4.59 17.04
C GLY A 51 -15.46 5.70 17.80
N ALA A 52 -14.85 6.89 17.94
CA ALA A 52 -15.51 8.06 18.50
C ALA A 52 -16.72 8.54 17.65
N ALA A 53 -16.77 8.16 16.37
CA ALA A 53 -17.90 8.41 15.48
C ALA A 53 -18.89 7.22 15.42
N GLY A 54 -18.70 6.18 16.24
CA GLY A 54 -19.51 4.97 16.23
C GLY A 54 -19.26 4.06 15.03
N LEU A 55 -18.10 4.19 14.37
CA LEU A 55 -17.71 3.40 13.22
C LEU A 55 -16.70 2.34 13.63
N ASP A 56 -16.83 1.15 13.05
CA ASP A 56 -15.84 0.10 13.20
C ASP A 56 -14.69 0.30 12.23
N ARG A 57 -13.55 -0.30 12.57
CA ARG A 57 -12.33 -0.19 11.77
C ARG A 57 -12.03 -1.53 11.10
N PRO A 58 -12.03 -1.59 9.75
CA PRO A 58 -11.58 -2.78 9.04
C PRO A 58 -10.07 -3.00 9.23
N GLU A 59 -9.67 -4.27 9.32
CA GLU A 59 -8.26 -4.68 9.35
C GLU A 59 -7.67 -4.72 7.94
N HIS A 60 -7.77 -3.61 7.21
CA HIS A 60 -7.36 -3.53 5.80
C HIS A 60 -6.60 -2.23 5.49
N PRO A 61 -5.43 -2.27 4.82
CA PRO A 61 -4.59 -1.08 4.63
C PRO A 61 -5.24 0.07 3.84
N LEU A 62 -6.13 -0.26 2.90
CA LEU A 62 -6.81 0.74 2.06
C LEU A 62 -8.16 1.21 2.62
N LEU A 63 -8.67 0.59 3.69
CA LEU A 63 -9.98 0.89 4.28
C LEU A 63 -9.81 1.46 5.69
N GLY A 64 -10.58 2.49 6.00
CA GLY A 64 -10.47 3.24 7.25
C GLY A 64 -11.65 3.07 8.20
N ALA A 65 -12.84 2.79 7.66
CA ALA A 65 -14.06 2.65 8.45
C ALA A 65 -15.07 1.72 7.77
N VAL A 66 -15.91 1.07 8.58
CA VAL A 66 -17.12 0.37 8.14
C VAL A 66 -18.32 0.88 8.92
N THR A 67 -19.46 0.94 8.25
CA THR A 67 -20.74 1.37 8.81
C THR A 67 -21.82 0.39 8.40
N GLU A 68 -22.44 -0.27 9.38
CA GLU A 68 -23.68 -1.02 9.17
C GLU A 68 -24.86 -0.05 9.22
N LEU A 69 -25.80 -0.18 8.28
CA LEU A 69 -27.00 0.64 8.27
C LEU A 69 -28.03 0.05 9.24
N ALA A 70 -28.38 0.77 10.31
CA ALA A 70 -29.12 0.21 11.45
C ALA A 70 -30.48 -0.47 11.10
N ASP A 71 -31.11 -0.11 9.99
CA ASP A 71 -32.40 -0.63 9.52
C ASP A 71 -32.30 -1.44 8.22
N GLN A 72 -31.09 -1.63 7.70
CA GLN A 72 -30.84 -2.30 6.43
C GLN A 72 -29.74 -3.35 6.62
N ASP A 73 -29.90 -4.52 6.02
CA ASP A 73 -28.83 -5.52 5.94
C ASP A 73 -27.74 -5.09 4.93
N GLN A 74 -27.24 -3.87 5.09
CA GLN A 74 -26.31 -3.19 4.18
C GLN A 74 -25.15 -2.62 4.97
N ILE A 75 -23.98 -2.65 4.35
CA ILE A 75 -22.79 -2.02 4.91
C ILE A 75 -22.17 -1.06 3.91
N VAL A 76 -21.48 -0.07 4.44
CA VAL A 76 -20.60 0.82 3.67
C VAL A 76 -19.21 0.79 4.28
N LEU A 77 -18.22 0.37 3.49
CA LEU A 77 -16.80 0.51 3.82
C LEU A 77 -16.27 1.77 3.16
N SER A 78 -15.46 2.53 3.87
CA SER A 78 -14.86 3.77 3.38
C SER A 78 -13.34 3.71 3.52
N GLY A 79 -12.65 4.18 2.48
CA GLY A 79 -11.19 4.24 2.40
C GLY A 79 -10.71 5.59 1.86
N ARG A 80 -9.41 5.83 1.96
CA ARG A 80 -8.78 7.00 1.35
C ARG A 80 -7.44 6.61 0.74
N LEU A 81 -7.40 6.56 -0.59
CA LEU A 81 -6.21 6.24 -1.37
C LEU A 81 -5.34 7.49 -1.53
N SER A 82 -4.03 7.31 -1.48
CA SER A 82 -3.06 8.39 -1.58
C SER A 82 -1.69 7.80 -1.91
N GLY A 83 -1.02 8.33 -2.94
CA GLY A 83 0.31 7.87 -3.36
C GLY A 83 1.39 8.13 -2.31
N SER A 84 1.22 9.13 -1.43
CA SER A 84 2.18 9.40 -0.35
C SER A 84 2.10 8.38 0.80
N VAL A 85 0.92 7.80 1.03
CA VAL A 85 0.67 6.80 2.08
C VAL A 85 0.86 5.39 1.53
N HIS A 86 0.24 5.09 0.39
CA HIS A 86 0.23 3.77 -0.26
C HIS A 86 1.18 3.82 -1.45
N ARG A 87 2.48 3.91 -1.16
CA ARG A 87 3.52 4.21 -2.17
C ARG A 87 3.57 3.20 -3.31
N TRP A 88 3.20 1.94 -3.05
CA TRP A 88 3.16 0.90 -4.06
C TRP A 88 2.19 1.21 -5.19
N LEU A 89 1.10 1.97 -4.94
CA LEU A 89 0.11 2.34 -5.97
C LEU A 89 0.74 3.10 -7.14
N ALA A 90 1.78 3.91 -6.91
CA ALA A 90 2.48 4.65 -7.96
C ALA A 90 3.15 3.73 -9.00
N GLY A 91 3.34 2.46 -8.63
CA GLY A 91 3.99 1.45 -9.45
C GLY A 91 3.12 0.86 -10.57
N HIS A 92 1.83 1.15 -10.63
CA HIS A 92 0.94 0.67 -11.69
C HIS A 92 0.40 1.82 -12.53
N GLN A 93 0.97 1.97 -13.72
CA GLN A 93 0.66 3.06 -14.63
C GLN A 93 0.19 2.55 -15.99
N VAL A 94 -0.85 3.19 -16.51
CA VAL A 94 -1.31 3.05 -17.89
C VAL A 94 -0.99 4.34 -18.62
N GLY A 95 -0.05 4.29 -19.57
CA GLY A 95 0.60 5.45 -20.13
C GLY A 95 1.40 6.21 -19.07
N ASP A 96 1.07 7.48 -18.85
CA ASP A 96 1.66 8.33 -17.81
C ASP A 96 0.78 8.46 -16.57
N THR A 97 -0.30 7.68 -16.48
CA THR A 97 -1.34 7.84 -15.45
C THR A 97 -1.29 6.69 -14.47
N VAL A 98 -1.22 6.99 -13.16
CA VAL A 98 -1.38 5.99 -12.10
C VAL A 98 -2.84 5.56 -12.04
N VAL A 99 -3.08 4.26 -12.16
CA VAL A 99 -4.42 3.67 -12.14
C VAL A 99 -4.45 2.58 -11.08
N LEU A 100 -5.50 2.52 -10.25
CA LEU A 100 -5.68 1.39 -9.35
C LEU A 100 -5.86 0.10 -10.19
N PRO A 101 -5.03 -0.95 -9.98
CA PRO A 101 -5.18 -2.18 -10.74
C PRO A 101 -6.53 -2.85 -10.46
N ALA A 102 -6.98 -3.70 -11.38
CA ALA A 102 -8.16 -4.55 -11.18
C ALA A 102 -8.03 -5.39 -9.90
N THR A 103 -6.82 -5.89 -9.63
CA THR A 103 -6.49 -6.67 -8.42
C THR A 103 -6.66 -5.89 -7.13
N GLY A 104 -6.55 -4.55 -7.17
CA GLY A 104 -6.85 -3.68 -6.03
C GLY A 104 -8.34 -3.68 -5.70
N PHE A 105 -9.21 -3.67 -6.71
CA PHE A 105 -10.65 -3.84 -6.50
C PHE A 105 -11.00 -5.22 -5.97
N ILE A 106 -10.34 -6.27 -6.47
CA ILE A 106 -10.55 -7.66 -6.00
C ILE A 106 -10.28 -7.76 -4.50
N ASP A 107 -9.11 -7.34 -4.04
CA ASP A 107 -8.71 -7.36 -2.63
C ASP A 107 -9.69 -6.55 -1.73
N LEU A 108 -10.03 -5.33 -2.14
CA LEU A 108 -11.02 -4.48 -1.47
C LEU A 108 -12.41 -5.14 -1.35
N VAL A 109 -12.88 -5.77 -2.42
CA VAL A 109 -14.21 -6.39 -2.48
C VAL A 109 -14.23 -7.71 -1.72
N LEU A 110 -13.15 -8.50 -1.76
CA LEU A 110 -13.02 -9.71 -0.94
C LEU A 110 -13.09 -9.38 0.55
N HIS A 111 -12.41 -8.32 1.00
CA HIS A 111 -12.50 -7.86 2.38
C HIS A 111 -13.93 -7.43 2.76
N ALA A 112 -14.64 -6.73 1.87
CA ALA A 112 -16.05 -6.39 2.07
C ALA A 112 -16.95 -7.65 2.11
N GLY A 113 -16.63 -8.65 1.30
CA GLY A 113 -17.28 -9.96 1.30
C GLY A 113 -17.11 -10.72 2.60
N GLU A 114 -15.88 -10.78 3.13
CA GLU A 114 -15.60 -11.38 4.44
C GLU A 114 -16.42 -10.72 5.55
N HIS A 115 -16.53 -9.39 5.54
CA HIS A 115 -17.31 -8.64 6.53
C HIS A 115 -18.82 -8.94 6.48
N THR A 116 -19.34 -9.33 5.32
CA THR A 116 -20.76 -9.69 5.13
C THR A 116 -21.03 -11.19 5.13
N GLY A 117 -20.00 -12.02 5.36
CA GLY A 117 -20.09 -13.46 5.29
C GLY A 117 -20.32 -13.99 3.87
N CYS A 118 -19.97 -13.22 2.83
CA CYS A 118 -20.03 -13.57 1.40
C CYS A 118 -18.63 -13.44 0.76
N PRO A 119 -17.68 -14.36 1.03
CA PRO A 119 -16.27 -14.20 0.69
C PRO A 119 -15.92 -14.48 -0.79
N VAL A 120 -16.88 -14.85 -1.63
CA VAL A 120 -16.64 -15.22 -3.04
C VAL A 120 -17.15 -14.11 -3.95
N ILE A 121 -16.32 -13.67 -4.90
CA ILE A 121 -16.74 -12.78 -6.00
C ILE A 121 -17.28 -13.67 -7.13
N ASP A 122 -18.59 -13.60 -7.38
CA ASP A 122 -19.22 -14.27 -8.53
C ASP A 122 -19.00 -13.47 -9.83
N GLU A 123 -19.03 -12.15 -9.73
CA GLU A 123 -18.85 -11.24 -10.85
C GLU A 123 -18.18 -9.95 -10.38
N LEU A 124 -17.25 -9.44 -11.19
CA LEU A 124 -16.67 -8.11 -11.06
C LEU A 124 -16.69 -7.42 -12.41
N VAL A 125 -17.39 -6.29 -12.48
CA VAL A 125 -17.46 -5.43 -13.66
C VAL A 125 -16.75 -4.12 -13.34
N LEU A 126 -15.72 -3.78 -14.13
CA LEU A 126 -15.03 -2.51 -14.03
C LEU A 126 -15.71 -1.49 -14.95
N ALA A 127 -16.40 -0.51 -14.36
CA ALA A 127 -17.19 0.48 -15.08
C ALA A 127 -16.33 1.64 -15.62
N ALA A 128 -15.29 2.05 -14.86
CA ALA A 128 -14.37 3.11 -15.25
C ALA A 128 -13.03 2.96 -14.51
N PRO A 129 -11.88 3.32 -15.14
CA PRO A 129 -10.60 3.29 -14.46
C PRO A 129 -10.56 4.28 -13.29
N LEU A 130 -9.99 3.85 -12.16
CA LEU A 130 -9.76 4.74 -11.02
C LEU A 130 -8.36 5.34 -11.11
N VAL A 131 -8.29 6.56 -11.63
CA VAL A 131 -7.06 7.33 -11.75
C VAL A 131 -6.69 7.95 -10.41
N LEU A 132 -5.42 7.81 -10.02
CA LEU A 132 -4.88 8.35 -8.79
C LEU A 132 -3.86 9.44 -9.12
N ALA A 133 -4.04 10.64 -8.56
CA ALA A 133 -3.04 11.68 -8.62
C ALA A 133 -2.05 11.53 -7.45
N ALA A 134 -0.76 11.80 -7.69
CA ALA A 134 0.30 11.59 -6.71
C ALA A 134 0.04 12.30 -5.36
N ASP A 135 -0.42 13.55 -5.43
CA ASP A 135 -0.57 14.44 -4.27
C ASP A 135 -2.02 14.71 -3.86
N VAL A 136 -2.99 14.03 -4.50
CA VAL A 136 -4.41 14.23 -4.20
C VAL A 136 -4.98 12.93 -3.63
N ALA A 137 -5.48 13.01 -2.40
CA ALA A 137 -6.18 11.91 -1.78
C ALA A 137 -7.51 11.63 -2.51
N THR A 138 -7.79 10.35 -2.72
CA THR A 138 -9.01 9.87 -3.36
C THR A 138 -9.84 9.13 -2.33
N ASP A 139 -11.03 9.64 -2.02
CA ASP A 139 -11.97 8.94 -1.15
C ASP A 139 -12.56 7.76 -1.92
N LEU A 140 -12.71 6.62 -1.25
CA LEU A 140 -13.26 5.38 -1.78
C LEU A 140 -14.45 4.95 -0.90
N GLN A 141 -15.53 4.48 -1.52
CA GLN A 141 -16.64 3.85 -0.83
C GLN A 141 -17.04 2.53 -1.51
N ILE A 142 -17.25 1.51 -0.71
CA ILE A 142 -17.77 0.21 -1.12
C ILE A 142 -19.12 0.04 -0.42
N SER A 143 -20.19 -0.08 -1.17
CA SER A 143 -21.52 -0.41 -0.63
C SER A 143 -21.84 -1.85 -0.96
N VAL A 144 -22.22 -2.63 0.05
CA VAL A 144 -22.70 -4.00 -0.11
C VAL A 144 -24.17 -4.04 0.30
N ALA A 145 -25.01 -4.51 -0.62
CA ALA A 145 -26.45 -4.56 -0.46
C ALA A 145 -26.90 -5.71 0.45
N ALA A 146 -28.19 -5.68 0.81
CA ALA A 146 -28.87 -6.79 1.44
C ALA A 146 -28.78 -8.05 0.59
N ALA A 147 -28.76 -9.20 1.26
CA ALA A 147 -28.78 -10.48 0.57
C ALA A 147 -30.08 -10.64 -0.25
N ASP A 148 -29.93 -11.12 -1.48
CA ASP A 148 -31.04 -11.60 -2.29
C ASP A 148 -31.58 -12.94 -1.73
N PRO A 149 -32.70 -13.47 -2.26
CA PRO A 149 -33.23 -14.77 -1.81
C PRO A 149 -32.28 -15.97 -1.99
N ASP A 150 -31.26 -15.85 -2.85
CA ASP A 150 -30.22 -16.87 -3.07
C ASP A 150 -29.02 -16.70 -2.12
N GLY A 151 -29.06 -15.69 -1.23
CA GLY A 151 -27.97 -15.37 -0.30
C GLY A 151 -26.80 -14.59 -0.93
N ARG A 152 -26.98 -14.05 -2.14
CA ARG A 152 -25.98 -13.23 -2.81
C ARG A 152 -26.15 -11.75 -2.49
N ARG A 153 -25.06 -11.00 -2.50
CA ARG A 153 -25.05 -9.57 -2.20
C ARG A 153 -24.46 -8.79 -3.36
N ALA A 154 -25.22 -7.85 -3.92
CA ALA A 154 -24.67 -6.93 -4.90
C ALA A 154 -23.72 -5.93 -4.21
N PHE A 155 -22.65 -5.53 -4.88
CA PHE A 155 -21.76 -4.46 -4.41
C PHE A 155 -21.53 -3.38 -5.47
N SER A 156 -21.13 -2.21 -5.00
CA SER A 156 -20.63 -1.13 -5.84
C SER A 156 -19.46 -0.41 -5.19
N VAL A 157 -18.47 -0.03 -5.99
CA VAL A 157 -17.28 0.71 -5.58
C VAL A 157 -17.30 2.07 -6.26
N HIS A 158 -17.33 3.11 -5.45
CA HIS A 158 -17.30 4.49 -5.88
C HIS A 158 -16.05 5.18 -5.38
N ALA A 159 -15.56 6.13 -6.15
CA ALA A 159 -14.47 6.99 -5.72
C ALA A 159 -14.75 8.44 -6.09
N ARG A 160 -14.10 9.35 -5.37
CA ARG A 160 -14.05 10.76 -5.72
C ARG A 160 -12.71 11.34 -5.33
N THR A 161 -12.20 12.25 -6.15
CA THR A 161 -10.99 13.00 -5.82
C THR A 161 -11.33 14.10 -4.82
N GLY A 162 -10.51 14.26 -3.79
CA GLY A 162 -10.68 15.33 -2.81
C GLY A 162 -10.20 16.67 -3.38
N GLU A 163 -10.99 17.34 -4.21
CA GLU A 163 -10.74 18.74 -4.56
C GLU A 163 -11.40 19.65 -3.52
N HIS A 164 -10.57 20.32 -2.71
CA HIS A 164 -10.90 21.37 -1.74
C HIS A 164 -12.01 21.04 -0.70
N PRO A 165 -11.81 21.33 0.61
CA PRO A 165 -12.80 21.05 1.67
C PRO A 165 -14.22 21.64 1.47
N HIS A 166 -14.38 22.55 0.51
CA HIS A 166 -15.59 23.32 0.26
C HIS A 166 -16.27 23.02 -1.09
N GLN A 167 -15.70 22.14 -1.91
CA GLN A 167 -16.33 21.66 -3.15
C GLN A 167 -16.54 20.15 -3.05
N ARG A 168 -17.81 19.74 -3.06
CA ARG A 168 -18.14 18.32 -3.13
C ARG A 168 -17.93 17.86 -4.57
N SER A 169 -16.84 17.16 -4.82
CA SER A 169 -16.66 16.37 -6.03
C SER A 169 -17.72 15.27 -6.10
N THR A 170 -18.15 14.94 -7.32
CA THR A 170 -19.15 13.91 -7.57
C THR A 170 -18.52 12.53 -7.45
N TRP A 171 -19.23 11.59 -6.83
CA TRP A 171 -18.83 10.19 -6.81
C TRP A 171 -18.92 9.58 -8.21
N VAL A 172 -17.89 8.84 -8.60
CA VAL A 172 -17.84 8.08 -9.85
C VAL A 172 -17.89 6.59 -9.53
N LEU A 173 -18.70 5.84 -10.27
CA LEU A 173 -18.77 4.39 -10.17
C LEU A 173 -17.58 3.76 -10.90
N HIS A 174 -16.80 2.93 -10.20
CA HIS A 174 -15.61 2.28 -10.76
C HIS A 174 -15.77 0.77 -10.90
N ALA A 175 -16.45 0.13 -9.96
CA ALA A 175 -16.71 -1.31 -10.05
C ALA A 175 -18.07 -1.68 -9.48
N THR A 176 -18.66 -2.75 -10.00
CA THR A 176 -19.87 -3.38 -9.47
C THR A 176 -19.74 -4.89 -9.56
N GLY A 177 -20.60 -5.61 -8.87
CA GLY A 177 -20.69 -7.04 -9.05
C GLY A 177 -21.50 -7.71 -7.97
N THR A 178 -21.24 -9.00 -7.78
CA THR A 178 -21.99 -9.84 -6.86
C THR A 178 -21.05 -10.68 -6.00
N LEU A 179 -21.36 -10.75 -4.71
CA LEU A 179 -20.70 -11.56 -3.70
C LEU A 179 -21.60 -12.73 -3.29
N SER A 180 -21.01 -13.86 -2.95
CA SER A 180 -21.73 -15.06 -2.54
C SER A 180 -21.00 -15.82 -1.43
N ASN A 181 -21.72 -16.75 -0.79
CA ASN A 181 -21.16 -17.73 0.15
C ASN A 181 -21.61 -19.14 -0.23
N PRO A 182 -21.14 -19.68 -1.36
CA PRO A 182 -21.47 -21.03 -1.73
C PRO A 182 -20.89 -21.98 -0.67
N PRO A 183 -21.58 -23.09 -0.34
CA PRO A 183 -20.99 -24.12 0.49
C PRO A 183 -19.66 -24.54 -0.15
N SER A 184 -18.60 -24.65 0.66
CA SER A 184 -17.25 -24.95 0.19
C SER A 184 -17.24 -26.25 -0.62
N THR A 185 -17.35 -26.11 -1.94
CA THR A 185 -17.16 -27.15 -2.94
C THR A 185 -15.87 -26.89 -3.71
N ALA A 186 -14.97 -26.08 -3.14
CA ALA A 186 -13.73 -25.66 -3.76
C ALA A 186 -13.07 -26.88 -4.40
N PRO A 187 -12.85 -26.88 -5.73
CA PRO A 187 -12.14 -27.96 -6.37
C PRO A 187 -10.80 -28.12 -5.64
N PRO A 188 -10.31 -29.36 -5.47
CA PRO A 188 -9.04 -29.59 -4.81
C PRO A 188 -7.99 -28.66 -5.44
N ALA A 189 -7.22 -27.95 -4.60
CA ALA A 189 -6.16 -27.07 -5.06
C ALA A 189 -5.36 -27.82 -6.12
N ARG A 190 -5.32 -27.27 -7.34
CA ARG A 190 -4.58 -27.89 -8.43
C ARG A 190 -3.13 -27.95 -7.97
N ALA A 191 -2.64 -29.14 -7.67
CA ALA A 191 -1.25 -29.32 -7.29
C ALA A 191 -0.41 -28.77 -8.45
N ILE A 192 0.43 -27.78 -8.16
CA ILE A 192 1.41 -27.30 -9.14
C ILE A 192 2.28 -28.51 -9.47
N PRO A 193 2.28 -29.02 -10.72
CA PRO A 193 3.01 -30.23 -11.05
C PRO A 193 4.49 -30.02 -10.73
N GLY A 194 5.07 -30.92 -9.92
CA GLY A 194 6.52 -30.95 -9.76
C GLY A 194 7.17 -31.22 -11.12
N GLY A 195 8.22 -30.47 -11.47
CA GLY A 195 9.01 -30.69 -12.68
C GLY A 195 8.87 -29.65 -13.80
N GLN A 196 8.07 -28.60 -13.61
CA GLN A 196 8.12 -27.44 -14.49
C GLN A 196 9.51 -26.78 -14.46
N VAL A 197 10.06 -26.53 -15.64
CA VAL A 197 11.32 -25.81 -15.78
C VAL A 197 10.98 -24.34 -15.97
N LEU A 198 11.13 -23.55 -14.91
CA LEU A 198 10.97 -22.10 -15.00
C LEU A 198 12.29 -21.49 -15.46
N THR A 199 12.19 -20.59 -16.44
CA THR A 199 13.29 -19.79 -16.93
C THR A 199 13.21 -18.39 -16.33
N PRO A 200 14.31 -17.87 -15.75
CA PRO A 200 14.34 -16.48 -15.30
C PRO A 200 13.98 -15.54 -16.43
N VAL A 201 13.13 -14.56 -16.11
CA VAL A 201 12.76 -13.50 -17.05
C VAL A 201 13.91 -12.50 -17.15
N ASP A 202 14.20 -12.00 -18.36
CA ASP A 202 14.98 -10.77 -18.51
C ASP A 202 14.13 -9.61 -17.99
N HIS A 203 14.27 -9.33 -16.70
CA HIS A 203 13.37 -8.45 -15.95
C HIS A 203 13.26 -7.05 -16.58
N ASN A 204 14.39 -6.43 -16.93
CA ASN A 204 14.37 -5.11 -17.57
C ASN A 204 13.73 -5.17 -18.95
N GLY A 205 14.12 -6.13 -19.80
CA GLY A 205 13.58 -6.27 -21.15
C GLY A 205 12.07 -6.51 -21.15
N PHE A 206 11.59 -7.36 -20.24
CA PHE A 206 10.17 -7.68 -20.09
C PHE A 206 9.33 -6.46 -19.71
N TYR A 207 9.73 -5.71 -18.67
CA TYR A 207 8.99 -4.53 -18.24
C TYR A 207 9.15 -3.34 -19.19
N GLU A 208 10.27 -3.24 -19.90
CA GLU A 208 10.43 -2.31 -21.02
C GLU A 208 9.46 -2.64 -22.16
N GLU A 209 9.29 -3.90 -22.54
CA GLU A 209 8.33 -4.32 -23.57
C GLU A 209 6.89 -3.96 -23.16
N LEU A 210 6.48 -4.26 -21.93
CA LEU A 210 5.18 -3.83 -21.40
C LEU A 210 5.00 -2.30 -21.45
N ALA A 211 6.05 -1.54 -21.14
CA ALA A 211 6.01 -0.08 -21.22
C ALA A 211 5.79 0.43 -22.65
N HIS A 212 6.30 -0.27 -23.67
CA HIS A 212 6.01 0.04 -25.08
C HIS A 212 4.54 -0.21 -25.45
N HIS A 213 3.88 -1.13 -24.75
CA HIS A 213 2.43 -1.39 -24.85
C HIS A 213 1.59 -0.48 -23.96
N GLY A 214 2.21 0.48 -23.26
CA GLY A 214 1.53 1.45 -22.40
C GLY A 214 1.31 0.97 -20.98
N LEU A 215 1.82 -0.20 -20.57
CA LEU A 215 1.78 -0.67 -19.19
C LEU A 215 3.13 -0.42 -18.54
N ARG A 216 3.20 0.60 -17.68
CA ARG A 216 4.44 0.98 -17.00
C ARG A 216 4.40 0.52 -15.56
N TYR A 217 5.17 -0.52 -15.28
CA TYR A 217 5.31 -1.06 -13.94
C TYR A 217 6.59 -0.60 -13.26
N SER A 218 6.51 -0.41 -11.94
CA SER A 218 7.66 -0.15 -11.09
C SER A 218 7.41 -0.62 -9.65
N GLY A 219 8.48 -0.78 -8.88
CA GLY A 219 8.41 -1.17 -7.47
C GLY A 219 7.71 -2.52 -7.29
N ALA A 220 6.66 -2.54 -6.47
CA ALA A 220 5.92 -3.76 -6.11
C ALA A 220 5.29 -4.50 -7.30
N PHE A 221 5.00 -3.78 -8.40
CA PHE A 221 4.42 -4.39 -9.62
C PHE A 221 5.45 -5.08 -10.51
N CYS A 222 6.74 -4.92 -10.21
CA CYS A 222 7.81 -5.63 -10.91
C CYS A 222 8.17 -6.97 -10.22
N ALA A 223 7.16 -7.73 -9.80
CA ALA A 223 7.30 -8.92 -8.95
C ALA A 223 7.51 -10.25 -9.71
N LEU A 224 7.56 -10.23 -11.04
CA LEU A 224 7.78 -11.45 -11.83
C LEU A 224 9.26 -11.84 -11.87
N HIS A 225 9.58 -13.08 -11.49
CA HIS A 225 10.95 -13.61 -11.49
C HIS A 225 11.20 -14.60 -12.62
N SER A 226 10.33 -15.59 -12.78
CA SER A 226 10.53 -16.70 -13.70
C SER A 226 9.22 -17.11 -14.36
N LEU A 227 9.29 -17.59 -15.60
CA LEU A 227 8.15 -18.11 -16.35
C LEU A 227 8.49 -19.46 -16.98
N GLY A 228 7.47 -20.30 -17.19
CA GLY A 228 7.60 -21.55 -17.94
C GLY A 228 6.22 -22.11 -18.26
N ASN A 229 6.16 -23.09 -19.17
CA ASN A 229 4.89 -23.76 -19.48
C ASN A 229 4.68 -24.94 -18.53
N ASP A 230 3.41 -25.25 -18.23
CA ASP A 230 3.03 -26.46 -17.52
C ASP A 230 3.46 -27.69 -18.35
N PRO A 231 4.11 -28.69 -17.74
CA PRO A 231 4.61 -29.86 -18.48
C PRO A 231 3.49 -30.76 -19.02
N THR A 232 2.26 -30.63 -18.50
CA THR A 232 1.08 -31.39 -18.91
C THR A 232 0.21 -30.64 -19.91
N ASP A 233 0.33 -29.32 -20.00
CA ASP A 233 -0.46 -28.47 -20.89
C ASP A 233 0.32 -27.20 -21.27
N ALA A 234 0.76 -27.13 -22.53
CA ALA A 234 1.58 -26.02 -23.01
C ALA A 234 0.83 -24.68 -23.11
N ASP A 235 -0.51 -24.69 -23.04
CA ASP A 235 -1.33 -23.47 -23.02
C ASP A 235 -1.41 -22.86 -21.61
N ILE A 236 -0.92 -23.56 -20.58
CA ILE A 236 -0.87 -23.07 -19.19
C ILE A 236 0.53 -22.54 -18.92
N ILE A 237 0.62 -21.24 -18.59
CA ILE A 237 1.85 -20.60 -18.13
C ILE A 237 1.92 -20.65 -16.61
N CYS A 238 3.07 -21.07 -16.09
CA CYS A 238 3.43 -21.01 -14.69
C CYS A 238 4.40 -19.85 -14.46
N ALA A 239 4.16 -19.09 -13.40
CA ALA A 239 5.00 -17.96 -13.00
C ALA A 239 5.51 -18.13 -11.57
N GLU A 240 6.76 -17.72 -11.35
CA GLU A 240 7.28 -17.44 -10.02
C GLU A 240 7.21 -15.94 -9.81
N VAL A 241 6.40 -15.52 -8.83
CA VAL A 241 6.21 -14.12 -8.45
C VAL A 241 6.54 -13.92 -6.98
N ALA A 242 7.23 -12.82 -6.65
CA ALA A 242 7.51 -12.44 -5.27
C ALA A 242 7.60 -10.92 -5.14
N LEU A 243 6.97 -10.39 -4.09
CA LEU A 243 7.10 -8.97 -3.77
C LEU A 243 8.51 -8.65 -3.25
N PRO A 244 9.00 -7.42 -3.51
CA PRO A 244 10.18 -6.91 -2.81
C PRO A 244 10.00 -6.98 -1.28
N ALA A 245 11.07 -7.30 -0.56
CA ALA A 245 11.03 -7.56 0.89
C ALA A 245 10.63 -6.35 1.75
N ASP A 246 10.67 -5.14 1.19
CA ASP A 246 10.28 -3.88 1.83
C ASP A 246 8.80 -3.51 1.61
N VAL A 247 8.05 -4.31 0.85
CA VAL A 247 6.61 -4.15 0.68
C VAL A 247 5.88 -4.73 1.90
N ASP A 248 5.12 -3.88 2.59
CA ASP A 248 4.24 -4.29 3.67
C ASP A 248 3.04 -5.07 3.13
N THR A 249 2.84 -6.28 3.64
CA THR A 249 1.76 -7.19 3.25
C THR A 249 0.69 -7.32 4.32
N ASP A 250 0.85 -6.69 5.49
CA ASP A 250 -0.04 -6.88 6.62
C ASP A 250 -1.47 -6.37 6.33
N GLY A 251 -2.48 -7.19 6.61
CA GLY A 251 -3.90 -6.86 6.44
C GLY A 251 -4.45 -7.02 5.01
N TYR A 252 -3.62 -7.41 4.04
CA TYR A 252 -4.08 -7.83 2.72
C TYR A 252 -4.44 -9.31 2.72
N GLY A 253 -5.49 -9.71 1.97
CA GLY A 253 -5.75 -11.12 1.71
C GLY A 253 -4.72 -11.69 0.74
N ILE A 254 -4.60 -11.04 -0.41
CA ILE A 254 -3.48 -11.19 -1.36
C ILE A 254 -3.10 -9.78 -1.78
N HIS A 255 -1.84 -9.39 -1.58
CA HIS A 255 -1.40 -8.05 -1.94
C HIS A 255 -1.65 -7.78 -3.44
N PRO A 256 -2.34 -6.69 -3.83
CA PRO A 256 -2.77 -6.47 -5.21
C PRO A 256 -1.66 -6.52 -6.25
N ALA A 257 -0.49 -5.95 -5.95
CA ALA A 257 0.65 -5.99 -6.87
C ALA A 257 1.22 -7.41 -7.10
N LEU A 258 1.10 -8.31 -6.11
CA LEU A 258 1.52 -9.72 -6.27
C LEU A 258 0.55 -10.46 -7.19
N LEU A 259 -0.75 -10.25 -6.97
CA LEU A 259 -1.79 -10.84 -7.82
C LEU A 259 -1.70 -10.30 -9.25
N ASP A 260 -1.40 -9.02 -9.42
CA ASP A 260 -1.26 -8.37 -10.73
C ASP A 260 -0.08 -8.94 -11.52
N ALA A 261 1.06 -9.18 -10.85
CA ALA A 261 2.23 -9.79 -11.48
C ALA A 261 2.02 -11.25 -11.93
N ALA A 262 0.95 -11.91 -11.47
CA ALA A 262 0.60 -13.27 -11.87
C ALA A 262 -0.34 -13.34 -13.09
N LEU A 263 -0.83 -12.20 -13.57
CA LEU A 263 -1.73 -12.07 -14.73
C LEU A 263 -0.95 -11.71 -16.01
#